data_AF-A0A367GH01-F1
#
_entry.id   AF-A0A367GH01-F1
#
_cell.length_a   1.000
_cell.length_b   1.000
_cell.length_c   1.000
_cell.angle_alpha   90.00
_cell.angle_beta   90.00
_cell.angle_gamma   90.00
#
_symmetry.space_group_name_H-M   'P 1'
#
loop_
_entity.id
_entity.type
_entity.pdbx_description
1 polymer ?
#
loop_
_entity_poly.entity_id
_entity_poly.type
_entity_poly.pdbx_seq_one_letter_code
_entity_poly.pdbx_strand_id
1 'polypeptide(L)' 'MAFTITPEKIEEMKKFLQENPIDPKYTVPDGWVALDGDIPPAQLAARGCYNILKRLGELPE' A
#
# COMPACT_ATOMS: atom_id res chain seq x y z
N MET A 1 -17.29 -14.46 -2.11
CA MET A 1 -17.24 -13.53 -0.96
C MET A 1 -16.54 -12.28 -1.43
N ALA A 2 -17.28 -11.18 -1.63
CA ALA A 2 -16.65 -9.88 -1.79
C ALA A 2 -16.04 -9.55 -0.42
N PHE A 3 -14.71 -9.56 -0.33
CA PHE A 3 -14.03 -8.96 0.82
C PHE A 3 -14.30 -7.46 0.73
N THR A 4 -15.43 -7.03 1.28
CA THR A 4 -15.72 -5.62 1.51
C THR A 4 -14.67 -5.13 2.48
N ILE A 5 -13.61 -4.52 1.96
CA ILE A 5 -12.68 -3.74 2.76
C ILE A 5 -13.55 -2.70 3.48
N THR A 6 -13.72 -2.86 4.78
CA THR A 6 -14.54 -1.93 5.59
C THR A 6 -13.83 -0.57 5.64
N PRO A 7 -14.58 0.53 5.82
CA PRO A 7 -13.98 1.86 5.97
C PRO A 7 -12.96 1.92 7.10
N GLU A 8 -13.16 1.17 8.20
CA GLU A 8 -12.17 1.03 9.27
C GLU A 8 -10.84 0.46 8.78
N LYS A 9 -10.89 -0.54 7.88
CA LYS A 9 -9.70 -1.14 7.27
C LYS A 9 -8.99 -0.15 6.34
N ILE A 10 -9.76 0.69 5.64
CA ILE A 10 -9.25 1.77 4.80
C ILE A 10 -8.53 2.82 5.64
N GLU A 11 -9.13 3.23 6.76
CA GLU A 11 -8.50 4.15 7.72
C GLU A 11 -7.24 3.56 8.35
N GLU A 12 -7.26 2.28 8.74
CA GLU A 12 -6.06 1.59 9.21
C GLU A 12 -4.96 1.56 8.14
N MET A 13 -5.31 1.28 6.87
CA MET A 13 -4.35 1.30 5.77
C MET A 13 -3.80 2.72 5.51
N LYS A 14 -4.64 3.75 5.57
CA LYS A 14 -4.23 5.17 5.45
C LYS A 14 -3.30 5.56 6.60
N LYS A 15 -3.64 5.20 7.83
CA LYS A 15 -2.81 5.47 9.02
C LYS A 15 -1.50 4.69 8.99
N PHE A 16 -1.53 3.44 8.54
CA PHE A 16 -0.34 2.63 8.33
C PHE A 16 0.60 3.26 7.31
N LEU A 17 0.07 3.79 6.19
CA LEU A 17 0.83 4.55 5.20
C LEU A 17 1.39 5.87 5.75
N GLN A 18 0.66 6.52 6.65
CA GLN A 18 1.11 7.75 7.30
C GLN A 18 2.26 7.48 8.30
N GLU A 19 2.19 6.38 9.05
CA GLU A 19 3.27 5.94 9.95
C GLU A 19 4.45 5.31 9.21
N ASN A 20 4.19 4.68 8.05
CA ASN A 20 5.18 4.03 7.20
C ASN A 20 5.11 4.61 5.78
N PRO A 21 5.66 5.81 5.56
CA PRO A 21 5.69 6.41 4.24
C PRO A 21 6.43 5.49 3.27
N ILE A 22 5.85 5.31 2.08
CA ILE A 22 6.50 4.55 1.02
C ILE A 22 7.69 5.37 0.56
N ASP A 23 8.88 4.79 0.69
CA ASP A 23 10.09 5.44 0.25
C ASP A 23 10.11 5.45 -1.28
N PRO A 24 10.40 6.60 -1.92
CA PRO A 24 10.48 6.69 -3.37
C PRO A 24 11.58 5.80 -3.96
N LYS A 25 12.53 5.33 -3.14
CA LYS A 25 13.50 4.29 -3.54
C LYS A 25 12.84 2.94 -3.86
N TYR A 26 11.71 2.63 -3.22
CA TYR A 26 10.96 1.39 -3.40
C TYR A 26 9.69 1.58 -4.25
N THR A 27 9.40 2.80 -4.72
CA THR A 27 8.44 3.04 -5.80
C THR A 27 9.06 2.63 -7.13
N VAL A 28 9.15 1.32 -7.34
CA VAL A 28 9.42 0.75 -8.66
C VAL A 28 8.26 1.07 -9.60
N PRO A 29 8.52 1.29 -10.91
CA PRO A 29 7.51 1.67 -11.88
C PRO A 29 6.31 0.71 -11.87
N ASP A 30 5.12 1.29 -12.11
CA ASP A 30 3.81 0.64 -12.02
C ASP A 30 3.83 -0.74 -12.71
N GLY A 31 3.53 -1.80 -11.95
CA GLY A 31 3.51 -3.19 -12.43
C GLY A 31 4.70 -4.08 -12.04
N TRP A 32 5.84 -3.52 -11.60
CA TRP A 32 6.96 -4.35 -11.12
C TRP A 32 6.94 -4.47 -9.60
N VAL A 33 6.70 -5.65 -9.03
CA VAL A 33 7.06 -5.94 -7.64
C VAL A 33 8.39 -6.67 -7.71
N ALA A 34 9.48 -6.01 -7.31
CA ALA A 34 10.74 -6.71 -7.11
C ALA A 34 10.59 -7.60 -5.88
N LEU A 35 10.00 -8.78 -6.08
CA LEU A 35 9.87 -9.82 -5.05
C LEU A 35 11.24 -10.42 -4.68
N ASP A 36 12.23 -10.25 -5.57
CA ASP A 36 13.63 -10.66 -5.39
C ASP A 36 14.56 -9.55 -4.87
N GLY A 37 14.01 -8.39 -4.47
CA GLY A 37 14.79 -7.29 -3.90
C GLY A 37 14.87 -7.34 -2.38
N ASP A 38 15.93 -6.76 -1.80
CA ASP A 38 16.05 -6.44 -0.36
C ASP A 38 15.06 -5.32 0.02
N ILE A 39 13.77 -5.58 -0.16
CA ILE A 39 12.70 -4.64 0.15
C ILE A 39 12.26 -4.92 1.57
N PRO A 40 12.26 -3.91 2.46
CA PRO A 40 11.76 -4.08 3.80
C PRO A 40 10.29 -4.55 3.76
N PRO A 41 9.89 -5.50 4.62
CA PRO A 41 8.50 -5.98 4.65
C PRO A 41 7.49 -4.83 4.91
N ALA A 42 7.89 -3.80 5.64
CA ALA A 42 7.09 -2.59 5.86
C ALA A 42 6.81 -1.82 4.55
N GLN A 43 7.77 -1.73 3.64
CA GLN A 43 7.62 -1.06 2.34
C GLN A 43 6.75 -1.87 1.38
N LEU A 44 6.87 -3.20 1.41
CA LEU A 44 5.98 -4.09 0.66
C LEU A 44 4.52 -3.96 1.15
N ALA A 45 4.32 -3.95 2.47
CA ALA A 45 3.01 -3.78 3.09
C ALA A 45 2.39 -2.41 2.80
N ALA A 46 3.19 -1.34 2.92
CA ALA A 46 2.79 0.03 2.59
C ALA A 46 2.35 0.12 1.12
N ARG A 47 3.15 -0.42 0.18
CA ARG A 47 2.77 -0.48 -1.23
C ARG A 47 1.50 -1.30 -1.48
N GLY A 48 1.33 -2.42 -0.79
CA GLY A 48 0.10 -3.22 -0.83
C GLY A 48 -1.11 -2.39 -0.42
N CYS A 49 -1.01 -1.67 0.70
CA CYS A 49 -2.04 -0.75 1.19
C CYS A 49 -2.34 0.33 0.15
N TYR A 50 -1.32 0.99 -0.40
CA TYR A 50 -1.49 2.01 -1.44
C TYR A 50 -2.19 1.46 -2.69
N ASN A 51 -1.83 0.27 -3.18
CA ASN A 51 -2.46 -0.34 -4.35
C ASN A 51 -3.91 -0.75 -4.07
N ILE A 52 -4.22 -1.21 -2.86
CA ILE A 52 -5.59 -1.52 -2.43
C ILE A 52 -6.41 -0.23 -2.39
N LEU A 53 -5.91 0.83 -1.75
CA LEU A 53 -6.57 2.14 -1.71
C LEU A 53 -6.76 2.74 -3.10
N LYS A 54 -5.75 2.61 -3.99
CA LYS A 54 -5.81 3.03 -5.40
C LYS A 54 -6.90 2.28 -6.16
N ARG A 55 -6.99 0.97 -5.99
CA ARG A 55 -8.06 0.15 -6.59
C ARG A 55 -9.44 0.48 -6.03
N LEU A 56 -9.52 0.89 -4.76
CA LEU A 56 -10.77 1.30 -4.12
C LEU A 56 -11.19 2.73 -4.49
N GLY A 57 -10.30 3.54 -5.07
CA GLY A 57 -10.56 4.97 -5.31
C GLY A 57 -10.50 5.83 -4.04
N GLU A 58 -9.96 5.27 -2.95
CA GLU A 58 -9.87 5.87 -1.61
C GLU A 58 -8.40 6.24 -1.29
N LEU A 59 -7.63 6.61 -2.32
CA LEU A 59 -6.28 7.13 -2.13
C LEU A 59 -6.34 8.43 -1.32
N PRO A 60 -5.52 8.59 -0.27
CA PRO A 60 -5.33 9.90 0.34
C PRO A 60 -4.62 10.82 -0.69
N GLU A 61 -5.22 11.99 -0.96
CA GLU A 61 -4.61 13.09 -1.73
C GLU A 61 -3.40 13.70 -1.01
#